data_AF-A0A4P5XYI6-F1
#
_entry.id   AF-A0A4P5XYI6-F1
#
_cell.length_a   1.000
_cell.length_b   1.000
_cell.length_c   1.000
_cell.angle_alpha   90.00
_cell.angle_beta   90.00
_cell.angle_gamma   90.00
#
_symmetry.space_group_name_H-M   'P 1'
#
loop_
_entity.id
_entity.type
_entity.pdbx_description
1 polymer ?
#
loop_
_entity_poly.entity_id
_entity_poly.type
_entity_poly.pdbx_seq_one_letter_code
_entity_poly.pdbx_strand_id
1 'polypeptide(L)'
;MRDASLIPAVTVKPANELLPLAVDLETACMVVGGVSDRHLRKFFSDGPAEYQPKLPVCRIGGRLTIRVTALEAWLAAVEQTAK
;
A
#
# COMPACT_ATOMS: atom_id res chain seq x y z
N MET A 1 -4.13 -39.32 -19.27
CA MET A 1 -3.62 -39.15 -17.89
C MET A 1 -3.54 -37.65 -17.62
N ARG A 2 -4.16 -37.18 -16.54
CA ARG A 2 -4.23 -35.76 -16.18
C ARG A 2 -2.92 -35.39 -15.49
N ASP A 3 -2.08 -34.58 -16.13
CA ASP A 3 -0.88 -34.07 -15.50
C ASP A 3 -1.24 -32.93 -14.56
N ALA A 4 -0.71 -33.04 -13.35
CA ALA A 4 -1.14 -32.31 -12.18
C ALA A 4 -0.62 -30.88 -12.22
N SER A 5 -1.56 -29.93 -12.17
CA SER A 5 -1.47 -28.68 -11.43
C SER A 5 -0.06 -28.08 -11.29
N LEU A 6 0.34 -27.30 -12.28
CA LEU A 6 1.21 -26.15 -12.08
C LEU A 6 0.52 -25.19 -11.11
N ILE A 7 0.63 -25.46 -9.81
CA ILE A 7 0.36 -24.46 -8.78
C ILE A 7 1.55 -23.50 -8.88
N PRO A 8 1.38 -22.26 -9.38
CA PRO A 8 2.47 -21.30 -9.26
C PRO A 8 2.73 -21.16 -7.78
N ALA A 9 3.95 -21.48 -7.35
CA ALA A 9 4.41 -21.26 -6.00
C ALA A 9 4.23 -19.76 -5.70
N VAL A 10 3.10 -19.41 -5.11
CA VAL A 10 2.91 -18.11 -4.48
C VAL A 10 3.80 -18.19 -3.26
N THR A 11 5.06 -17.81 -3.45
CA THR A 11 6.01 -17.59 -2.37
C THR A 11 5.47 -16.44 -1.55
N VAL A 12 4.57 -16.76 -0.61
CA VAL A 12 4.09 -15.82 0.40
C VAL A 12 5.31 -15.55 1.28
N LYS A 13 6.06 -14.51 0.91
CA LYS A 13 7.11 -13.98 1.79
C LYS A 13 6.45 -13.65 3.14
N PRO A 14 7.10 -14.01 4.26
CA PRO A 14 6.55 -13.75 5.58
C PRO A 14 6.30 -12.24 5.71
N ALA A 15 5.16 -11.87 6.30
CA ALA A 15 4.72 -10.50 6.48
C ALA A 15 5.77 -9.56 7.11
N ASN A 16 6.78 -10.14 7.76
CA ASN A 16 7.93 -9.45 8.34
C ASN A 16 8.87 -8.76 7.33
N GLU A 17 8.96 -9.21 6.08
CA GLU A 17 9.79 -8.52 5.05
C GLU A 17 9.08 -7.34 4.37
N LEU A 18 7.80 -7.13 4.65
CA LEU A 18 6.96 -6.13 3.98
C LEU A 18 6.84 -4.82 4.77
N LEU A 19 7.18 -4.87 6.07
CA LEU A 19 7.18 -3.73 6.99
C LEU A 19 8.04 -2.53 6.56
N PRO A 20 9.19 -2.66 5.86
CA PRO A 20 9.96 -1.46 5.46
C PRO A 20 9.33 -0.68 4.29
N LEU A 21 8.25 -1.16 3.67
CA LEU A 21 7.71 -0.58 2.43
C LEU A 21 6.28 -0.04 2.55
N ALA A 22 5.64 -0.18 3.72
CA ALA A 22 4.31 0.33 3.96
C ALA A 22 4.23 0.98 5.34
N VAL A 23 3.57 2.15 5.39
CA VAL A 23 3.38 2.92 6.61
C VAL A 23 1.90 2.98 6.95
N ASP A 24 1.58 3.11 8.23
CA ASP A 24 0.20 3.36 8.63
C ASP A 24 -0.27 4.74 8.17
N LEU A 25 -1.58 4.94 8.22
CA LEU A 25 -2.20 6.16 7.74
C LEU A 25 -1.76 7.40 8.52
N GLU A 26 -1.50 7.26 9.82
CA GLU A 26 -1.03 8.35 10.67
C GLU A 26 0.37 8.82 10.25
N THR A 27 1.29 7.87 10.06
CA THR A 27 2.64 8.12 9.55
C THR A 27 2.58 8.68 8.13
N ALA A 28 1.72 8.13 7.26
CA ALA A 28 1.52 8.65 5.91
C ALA A 28 1.12 10.13 5.92
N CYS A 29 0.16 10.52 6.78
CA CYS A 29 -0.27 11.91 6.94
C CYS A 29 0.89 12.85 7.30
N MET A 30 1.77 12.41 8.21
CA MET A 30 2.94 13.19 8.63
C MET A 30 3.97 13.33 7.50
N VAL A 31 4.29 12.23 6.81
CA VAL A 31 5.33 12.19 5.76
C VAL A 31 4.96 13.09 4.58
N VAL A 32 3.68 13.14 4.20
CA VAL A 32 3.22 13.90 3.02
C VAL A 32 2.88 15.37 3.32
N GLY A 33 3.38 15.92 4.43
CA GLY A 33 3.26 17.35 4.75
C GLY A 33 2.05 17.73 5.61
N GLY A 34 1.56 16.82 6.47
CA GLY A 34 0.48 17.13 7.42
C GLY A 34 -0.92 17.09 6.80
N VAL A 35 -1.12 16.23 5.80
CA VAL A 35 -2.42 16.06 5.14
C VAL A 35 -3.36 15.28 6.04
N SER A 36 -4.63 15.67 6.12
CA SER A 36 -5.62 14.97 6.96
C SER A 36 -5.89 13.54 6.48
N ASP A 37 -6.17 12.62 7.41
CA ASP A 37 -6.66 11.25 7.16
C ASP A 37 -7.76 11.23 6.08
N ARG A 38 -8.77 12.08 6.25
CA ARG A 38 -9.91 12.17 5.33
C ARG A 38 -9.49 12.49 3.89
N HIS A 39 -8.44 13.28 3.72
CA HIS A 39 -7.94 13.64 2.41
C HIS A 39 -7.15 12.49 1.79
N LEU A 40 -6.23 11.85 2.53
CA LEU A 40 -5.51 10.68 2.03
C LEU A 40 -6.45 9.53 1.66
N ARG A 41 -7.51 9.29 2.43
CA ARG A 41 -8.53 8.26 2.13
C ARG A 41 -9.30 8.48 0.81
N LYS A 42 -9.29 9.70 0.24
CA LYS A 42 -9.88 9.94 -1.09
C LYS A 42 -9.02 9.33 -2.20
N PHE A 43 -7.71 9.25 -1.99
CA PHE A 43 -6.75 8.73 -2.96
C PHE A 43 -6.40 7.26 -2.68
N PHE A 44 -6.35 6.91 -1.40
CA PHE A 44 -6.02 5.59 -0.89
C PHE A 44 -7.26 5.02 -0.21
N SER A 45 -8.14 4.43 -1.02
CA SER A 45 -9.29 3.70 -0.49
C SER A 45 -8.85 2.46 0.28
N ASP A 46 -9.74 1.93 1.12
CA ASP A 46 -9.46 0.72 1.86
C ASP A 46 -9.15 -0.43 0.89
N GLY A 47 -7.87 -0.83 0.87
CA GLY A 47 -7.38 -1.94 0.07
C GLY A 47 -7.89 -3.29 0.57
N PRO A 48 -7.53 -4.39 -0.12
CA PRO A 48 -7.85 -5.73 0.34
C PRO A 48 -7.29 -5.98 1.74
N ALA A 49 -7.94 -6.90 2.45
CA ALA A 49 -7.61 -7.29 3.82
C ALA A 49 -6.20 -7.90 3.95
N GLU A 50 -5.58 -8.25 2.83
CA GLU A 50 -4.27 -8.90 2.74
C GLU A 50 -3.30 -8.05 1.92
N TYR A 51 -2.03 -8.15 2.26
CA TYR A 51 -0.97 -7.50 1.48
C TYR A 51 -0.90 -8.06 0.06
N GLN A 52 -0.95 -7.17 -0.93
CA GLN A 52 -0.70 -7.52 -2.32
C GLN A 52 0.44 -6.64 -2.87
N PRO A 53 1.53 -7.24 -3.39
CA PRO A 53 2.70 -6.49 -3.85
C PRO A 53 2.43 -5.49 -4.98
N LYS A 54 1.32 -5.67 -5.70
CA LYS A 54 0.94 -4.82 -6.84
C LYS A 54 -0.02 -3.69 -6.45
N LEU A 55 -0.53 -3.69 -5.21
CA LEU A 55 -1.49 -2.70 -4.77
C LEU A 55 -0.80 -1.58 -3.97
N PRO A 56 -1.28 -0.34 -4.10
CA PRO A 56 -0.75 0.80 -3.36
C PRO A 56 -1.14 0.78 -1.87
N VAL A 57 -2.15 0.00 -1.52
CA VAL A 57 -2.78 -0.08 -0.20
C VAL A 57 -2.98 -1.53 0.21
N CYS A 58 -2.91 -1.79 1.51
CA CYS A 58 -3.23 -3.09 2.10
C CYS A 58 -3.72 -2.90 3.54
N ARG A 59 -4.42 -3.89 4.10
CA ARG A 59 -4.66 -3.94 5.54
C ARG A 59 -3.66 -4.86 6.22
N ILE A 60 -2.98 -4.36 7.25
CA ILE A 60 -2.11 -5.15 8.13
C ILE A 60 -2.68 -5.08 9.53
N GLY A 61 -3.06 -6.22 10.10
CA GLY A 61 -3.70 -6.27 11.43
C GLY A 61 -5.01 -5.47 11.51
N GLY A 62 -5.76 -5.39 10.41
CA GLY A 62 -7.01 -4.60 10.32
C GLY A 62 -6.82 -3.10 10.13
N ARG A 63 -5.58 -2.60 10.10
CA ARG A 63 -5.27 -1.18 9.88
C ARG A 63 -4.93 -0.92 8.42
N LEU A 64 -5.39 0.21 7.88
CA LEU A 64 -4.99 0.66 6.55
C LEU A 64 -3.50 1.05 6.58
N THR A 65 -2.76 0.45 5.69
CA THR A 65 -1.34 0.71 5.46
C THR A 65 -1.12 1.03 3.99
N ILE A 66 -0.38 2.10 3.74
CA ILE A 66 -0.12 2.65 2.40
C ILE A 66 1.35 2.40 2.07
N ARG A 67 1.63 1.96 0.86
CA ARG A 67 3.02 1.77 0.42
C ARG A 67 3.72 3.11 0.25
N VAL A 68 4.97 3.18 0.68
CA VAL A 68 5.80 4.39 0.57
C VAL A 68 5.90 4.84 -0.90
N THR A 69 6.11 3.90 -1.83
CA THR A 69 6.15 4.19 -3.27
C THR A 69 4.85 4.80 -3.81
N ALA A 70 3.71 4.45 -3.21
CA ALA A 70 2.42 5.02 -3.59
C ALA A 70 2.24 6.45 -3.05
N LEU A 71 2.76 6.73 -1.85
CA LEU A 71 2.80 8.09 -1.30
C LEU A 71 3.74 8.99 -2.12
N GLU A 72 4.92 8.49 -2.51
CA GLU A 72 5.86 9.22 -3.38
C GLU A 72 5.24 9.55 -4.73
N ALA A 73 4.59 8.59 -5.38
CA ALA A 73 3.89 8.81 -6.65
C ALA A 73 2.74 9.82 -6.51
N TRP A 74 2.00 9.78 -5.40
CA TRP A 74 0.96 10.76 -5.10
C TRP A 74 1.53 12.16 -4.88
N LEU A 75 2.58 12.30 -4.08
CA LEU A 75 3.27 13.57 -3.86
C LEU A 75 3.73 14.19 -5.17
N ALA A 76 4.40 13.40 -6.02
CA ALA A 76 4.87 13.86 -7.33
C ALA A 76 3.71 14.33 -8.24
N ALA A 77 2.54 13.69 -8.16
CA ALA A 77 1.35 14.11 -8.92
C ALA A 77 0.74 15.40 -8.37
N VAL A 78 0.70 15.57 -7.04
CA VAL A 78 0.21 16.80 -6.41
C VAL A 78 1.13 17.98 -6.73
N GLU A 79 2.45 17.80 -6.66
CA GLU A 79 3.44 18.84 -7.00
C GLU A 79 3.31 19.30 -8.47
N GLN A 80 3.03 18.38 -9.40
CA GLN A 80 2.81 18.72 -10.80
C GLN A 80 1.51 19.51 -11.04
N THR A 81 0.52 19.32 -10.18
CA THR A 81 -0.78 20.02 -10.28
C THR A 81 -0.73 21.41 -9.66
N ALA A 82 0.30 21.73 -8.88
CA ALA A 82 0.50 23.03 -8.22
C ALA A 82 1.26 24.07 -9.08
N LYS A 83 1.61 23.72 -10.33
CA LYS A 83 2.21 24.64 -11.33
C LYS A 83 1.17 25.10 -12.34
#